data_AF-A0A352AL27-F1
#
_entry.id   AF-A0A352AL27-F1
#
_cell.length_a   1.000
_cell.length_b   1.000
_cell.length_c   1.000
_cell.angle_alpha   90.00
_cell.angle_beta   90.00
_cell.angle_gamma   90.00
#
_symmetry.space_group_name_H-M   'P 1'
#
loop_
_entity.id
_entity.type
_entity.pdbx_description
1 polymer ?
#
loop_
_entity_poly.entity_id
_entity_poly.type
_entity_poly.pdbx_seq_one_letter_code
_entity_poly.pdbx_strand_id
1 'polypeptide(L)' 'MNRSKIVAIITGAISLILAIAYLILVQLLDFRGEMLPAPVSQVKLLIPWISNGL' A
#
# COMPACT_ATOMS: atom_id res chain seq x y z
N MET A 1 -22.00 34.03 -13.83
CA MET A 1 -21.84 32.56 -13.88
C MET A 1 -22.67 31.95 -12.76
N ASN A 2 -23.51 30.96 -13.05
CA ASN A 2 -24.47 30.45 -12.07
C ASN A 2 -23.77 29.77 -10.88
N ARG A 3 -24.27 30.04 -9.68
CA ARG A 3 -23.85 29.44 -8.39
C ARG A 3 -23.58 27.92 -8.47
N SER A 4 -24.42 27.16 -9.18
CA SER A 4 -24.23 25.72 -9.40
C SER A 4 -22.92 25.36 -10.11
N LYS A 5 -22.47 26.19 -11.07
CA LYS A 5 -21.23 25.91 -11.81
C LYS A 5 -20.00 26.10 -10.92
N ILE A 6 -20.03 27.11 -10.05
CA ILE A 6 -18.95 27.38 -9.09
C ILE A 6 -18.85 26.24 -8.08
N VAL A 7 -19.99 25.83 -7.51
CA VAL A 7 -20.02 24.69 -6.57
C VAL A 7 -19.53 23.41 -7.23
N ALA A 8 -19.95 23.10 -8.46
CA ALA A 8 -19.50 21.91 -9.17
C ALA A 8 -17.96 21.88 -9.37
N ILE A 9 -17.37 23.03 -9.72
CA ILE A 9 -15.92 23.14 -9.90
C ILE A 9 -15.20 22.96 -8.57
N ILE A 10 -15.67 23.62 -7.50
CA ILE A 10 -15.06 23.52 -6.17
C ILE A 10 -15.11 22.07 -5.66
N THR A 11 -16.26 21.41 -5.76
CA THR A 11 -16.40 20.00 -5.33
C THR A 11 -15.48 19.08 -6.14
N GLY A 12 -15.36 19.30 -7.46
CA GLY A 12 -14.43 18.56 -8.30
C GLY A 12 -12.97 18.79 -7.90
N ALA A 13 -12.59 20.03 -7.62
CA ALA A 13 -11.24 20.38 -7.17
C ALA A 13 -10.91 19.75 -5.81
N ILE A 14 -11.84 19.80 -4.85
CA ILE A 14 -11.66 19.16 -3.53
C ILE A 14 -11.48 17.65 -3.69
N SER A 15 -12.30 16.99 -4.51
CA SER A 15 -12.18 15.55 -4.79
C SER A 15 -10.80 15.20 -5.37
N LEU A 16 -10.31 16.00 -6.32
CA LEU A 16 -9.00 15.79 -6.93
C LEU A 16 -7.86 15.97 -5.92
N ILE A 17 -7.92 17.01 -5.08
CA ILE A 17 -6.94 17.24 -4.02
C ILE A 17 -6.92 16.07 -3.03
N LEU A 18 -8.10 15.60 -2.60
CA LEU A 18 -8.21 14.45 -1.70
C LEU A 18 -7.64 13.17 -2.32
N ALA A 19 -7.91 12.91 -3.60
CA ALA A 19 -7.36 11.77 -4.32
C ALA A 19 -5.83 11.80 -4.36
N ILE A 20 -5.25 12.96 -4.70
CA ILE A 20 -3.79 13.14 -4.73
C ILE A 20 -3.20 12.98 -3.32
N ALA A 21 -3.81 13.60 -2.30
CA ALA A 21 -3.38 13.48 -0.92
C ALA A 21 -3.40 12.02 -0.44
N TYR A 22 -4.43 11.25 -0.80
CA TYR A 22 -4.51 9.82 -0.51
C TYR A 22 -3.36 9.04 -1.15
N LEU A 23 -3.04 9.29 -2.43
CA LEU A 23 -1.92 8.62 -3.10
C LEU A 23 -0.58 8.95 -2.43
N ILE A 24 -0.34 10.22 -2.07
CA ILE A 24 0.86 10.63 -1.35
C ILE A 24 0.94 9.94 0.01
N LEU A 25 -0.19 9.85 0.72
CA LEU A 25 -0.26 9.17 2.02
C LEU A 25 0.07 7.69 1.87
N VAL A 26 -0.53 7.00 0.90
CA VAL A 26 -0.23 5.60 0.59
C VAL A 26 1.25 5.43 0.25
N GLN A 27 1.83 6.35 -0.54
CA GLN A 27 3.25 6.30 -0.88
C GLN A 27 4.16 6.47 0.34
N LEU A 28 3.83 7.41 1.23
CA LEU A 28 4.55 7.60 2.50
C LEU A 28 4.43 6.38 3.39
N LEU A 29 3.23 5.82 3.45
CA LEU A 29 2.96 4.59 4.15
C LEU A 29 3.67 3.41 3.50
N ASP A 30 3.92 3.35 2.21
CA ASP A 30 4.62 2.24 1.56
C ASP A 30 6.14 2.29 1.77
N PHE A 31 6.69 3.47 2.14
CA PHE A 31 8.09 3.63 2.53
C PHE A 31 8.47 2.94 3.87
N ARG A 32 7.76 1.89 4.31
CA ARG A 32 8.04 1.11 5.55
C ARG A 32 9.34 0.32 5.51
N GLY A 33 10.14 0.48 4.47
CA GLY A 33 11.35 -0.29 4.22
C GLY A 33 11.08 -1.51 3.32
N GLU A 34 12.16 -2.19 2.95
CA GLU A 34 12.07 -3.37 2.10
C GLU A 34 11.22 -4.45 2.78
N MET A 35 10.30 -5.06 2.03
CA MET A 35 9.70 -6.33 2.44
C MET A 35 10.84 -7.34 2.60
N LEU A 36 11.26 -7.56 3.84
CA LEU A 36 12.19 -8.63 4.13
C LEU A 36 11.53 -9.95 3.69
N PRO A 37 12.23 -10.81 2.94
CA PRO A 37 11.68 -12.09 2.55
C PRO A 37 11.29 -12.85 3.82
N ALA A 38 10.18 -13.59 3.76
CA ALA A 38 9.74 -14.41 4.87
C ALA A 38 10.91 -15.27 5.37
N PRO A 39 11.10 -15.44 6.69
CA PRO A 39 12.25 -16.15 7.23
C PRO A 39 12.40 -17.56 6.65
N VAL A 40 13.36 -17.75 5.74
CA VAL A 40 13.67 -19.07 5.16
C VAL A 40 14.35 -20.02 6.17
N SER A 41 14.77 -19.49 7.33
CA SER A 41 15.36 -20.27 8.41
C SER A 41 14.39 -21.31 9.00
N GLN A 42 13.09 -21.02 9.00
CA GLN A 42 12.07 -21.96 9.48
C GLN A 42 11.94 -23.18 8.55
N VAL A 43 12.07 -22.98 7.24
CA VAL A 43 12.10 -24.08 6.26
C VAL A 43 13.31 -24.97 6.50
N LYS A 44 14.48 -24.38 6.81
CA LYS A 44 15.72 -25.12 7.07
C LYS A 44 15.66 -26.05 8.28
N LEU A 45 14.84 -25.75 9.30
CA LEU A 45 14.64 -26.63 10.46
C LEU A 45 13.88 -27.92 10.13
N LEU A 46 13.06 -27.90 9.07
CA LEU A 46 12.25 -29.04 8.63
C LEU A 46 12.98 -29.92 7.59
N ILE A 47 13.99 -29.39 6.89
CA ILE A 47 14.77 -30.13 5.88
C ILE A 47 15.41 -31.43 6.42
N PRO A 48 16.03 -31.46 7.63
CA PRO A 48 16.59 -32.69 8.18
C PRO A 48 15.52 -33.77 8.41
N TRP A 49 14.32 -33.37 8.82
CA TRP A 49 13.24 -34.33 9.09
C TRP A 49 12.63 -34.89 7.80
N ILE A 50 12.46 -34.04 6.77
CA ILE A 50 11.92 -34.44 5.45
C ILE A 50 12.95 -35.27 4.65
N SER A 51 14.24 -34.90 4.72
CA SER A 51 15.31 -35.61 4.01
C SER A 51 15.58 -37.02 4.56
N ASN A 52 15.27 -37.28 5.83
CA ASN A 52 15.50 -38.56 6.48
C ASN A 52 14.33 -39.54 6.32
N GLY A 53 13.33 -39.23 5.50
CA GLY A 53 12.28 -40.17 5.13
C GLY A 53 11.51 -40.72 6.33
N LEU A 54 10.99 -39.84 7.18
CA LEU A 54 9.77 -40.16 7.92
C LEU A 54 8.58 -40.18 6.95
#